data_AF-A0A2S7XVA4-F1
#
_entry.id   AF-A0A2S7XVA4-F1
#
_cell.length_a   1.000
_cell.length_b   1.000
_cell.length_c   1.000
_cell.angle_alpha   90.00
_cell.angle_beta   90.00
_cell.angle_gamma   90.00
#
_symmetry.space_group_name_H-M   'P 1'
#
loop_
_entity.id
_entity.type
_entity.pdbx_description
1 polymer ?
#
loop_
_entity_poly.entity_id
_entity_poly.type
_entity_poly.pdbx_seq_one_letter_code
_entity_poly.pdbx_strand_id
1 'polypeptide(L)'
;MILCWISYIAIKSKDKVILVIECKASSINLTASAVLQATNYAAALGAEWAAVTNGRRWLLYHVTPKKGEEPIIDEIFDVELLDDNGISKDDIDSLYLLTEQALISGETIKTFHFFNCTSQEKIFQAIVSEPVVHVICEELQKLYKQEAGVLSKDINPSFIQELLVEMFINDELE
;
A
#
# COMPACT_ATOMS: atom_id res chain seq x y z
N MET A 1 27.69 6.02 2.10
CA MET A 1 28.41 5.99 3.40
C MET A 1 27.40 5.64 4.48
N ILE A 2 27.54 4.47 5.09
CA ILE A 2 26.65 3.98 6.15
C ILE A 2 27.11 4.59 7.48
N LEU A 3 26.26 5.34 8.17
CA LEU A 3 26.51 5.83 9.52
C LEU A 3 25.79 4.89 10.49
N CYS A 4 26.54 4.20 11.36
CA CYS A 4 26.02 3.21 12.31
C CYS A 4 26.03 3.79 13.72
N TRP A 5 24.85 3.91 14.34
CA TRP A 5 24.69 4.10 15.79
C TRP A 5 23.90 2.90 16.32
N ILE A 6 24.61 1.78 16.56
CA ILE A 6 24.28 0.52 17.27
C ILE A 6 22.94 -0.21 16.95
N SER A 7 21.87 0.46 16.52
CA SER A 7 20.60 -0.16 16.09
C SER A 7 20.13 0.26 14.69
N TYR A 8 20.57 1.45 14.20
CA TYR A 8 20.08 2.02 12.94
C TYR A 8 21.12 2.02 11.83
N ILE A 9 20.67 1.66 10.62
CA ILE A 9 21.37 1.84 9.34
C ILE A 9 20.62 2.89 8.53
N ALA A 10 21.34 3.72 7.77
CA ALA A 10 20.71 4.70 6.88
C ALA A 10 21.31 4.61 5.47
N ILE A 11 20.44 4.64 4.46
CA ILE A 11 20.83 4.82 3.05
C ILE A 11 20.72 6.30 2.73
N LYS A 12 21.75 6.83 2.06
CA LYS A 12 21.83 8.24 1.66
C LYS A 12 22.02 8.37 0.16
N SER A 13 21.32 9.33 -0.43
CA SER A 13 21.52 9.76 -1.82
C SER A 13 21.60 11.29 -1.86
N LYS A 14 22.66 11.83 -2.49
CA LYS A 14 22.93 13.28 -2.59
C LYS A 14 22.78 14.01 -1.24
N ASP A 15 23.42 13.46 -0.21
CA ASP A 15 23.40 13.95 1.18
C ASP A 15 22.04 13.93 1.92
N LYS A 16 20.96 13.48 1.27
CA LYS A 16 19.66 13.22 1.90
C LYS A 16 19.58 11.76 2.37
N VAL A 17 19.07 11.53 3.58
CA VAL A 17 18.70 10.18 4.04
C VAL A 17 17.41 9.79 3.33
N ILE A 18 17.41 8.65 2.64
CA ILE A 18 16.24 8.17 1.89
C ILE A 18 15.55 6.99 2.58
N LEU A 19 16.30 6.14 3.28
CA LEU A 19 15.79 5.00 4.04
C LEU A 19 16.49 4.94 5.39
N VAL A 20 15.70 4.76 6.45
CA VAL A 20 16.15 4.37 7.79
C VAL A 20 15.81 2.91 8.00
N ILE A 21 16.73 2.12 8.56
CA ILE A 21 16.51 0.71 8.87
C ILE A 21 16.78 0.51 10.37
N GLU A 22 15.79 0.03 11.10
CA GLU A 22 15.94 -0.43 12.49
C GLU A 22 16.21 -1.93 12.51
N CYS A 23 17.37 -2.31 13.05
CA CYS A 23 17.80 -3.70 13.14
C CYS A 23 17.60 -4.22 14.57
N LYS A 24 16.85 -5.32 14.72
CA LYS A 24 16.71 -6.06 15.97
C LYS A 24 17.52 -7.36 15.92
N ALA A 25 17.80 -7.93 17.10
CA ALA A 25 18.40 -9.26 17.17
C ALA A 25 17.44 -10.31 16.57
N SER A 26 17.98 -11.38 15.99
CA SER A 26 17.20 -12.42 15.31
C SER A 26 16.21 -13.18 16.20
N SER A 27 16.42 -13.16 17.52
CA SER A 27 15.52 -13.73 18.51
C SER A 27 14.38 -12.80 18.93
N ILE A 28 14.39 -11.54 18.48
CA ILE A 28 13.40 -10.52 18.84
C ILE A 28 12.34 -10.44 17.75
N ASN A 29 11.08 -10.59 18.15
CA ASN A 29 9.94 -10.35 17.26
C ASN A 29 9.82 -8.85 16.96
N LEU A 30 9.45 -8.53 15.72
CA LEU A 30 9.25 -7.17 15.27
C LEU A 30 7.89 -6.70 15.79
N THR A 31 7.90 -5.73 16.71
CA THR A 31 6.71 -5.21 17.39
C THR A 31 6.29 -3.87 16.80
N ALA A 32 5.04 -3.46 17.04
CA ALA A 32 4.56 -2.12 16.69
C ALA A 32 5.43 -1.00 17.27
N SER A 33 6.06 -1.23 18.44
CA SER A 33 7.00 -0.27 19.02
C SER A 33 8.28 -0.12 18.18
N ALA A 34 8.81 -1.21 17.62
CA ALA A 34 9.97 -1.14 16.72
C ALA A 34 9.63 -0.41 15.41
N VAL A 35 8.44 -0.66 14.86
CA VAL A 35 7.92 0.08 13.69
C VAL A 35 7.83 1.57 13.98
N LEU A 36 7.17 1.94 15.10
CA LEU A 36 7.02 3.34 15.50
C LEU A 36 8.36 4.04 15.72
N GLN A 37 9.36 3.35 16.27
CA GLN A 37 10.71 3.89 16.42
C GLN A 37 11.37 4.19 15.06
N ALA A 38 11.31 3.24 14.13
CA ALA A 38 11.91 3.39 12.80
C ALA A 38 11.23 4.50 12.00
N THR A 39 9.89 4.55 11.97
CA THR A 39 9.13 5.54 11.22
C THR A 39 9.27 6.94 11.79
N ASN A 40 9.28 7.09 13.12
CA ASN A 40 9.55 8.39 13.76
C ASN A 40 10.97 8.89 13.47
N TYR A 41 11.97 8.00 13.47
CA TYR A 41 13.33 8.39 13.13
C TYR A 41 13.47 8.76 11.65
N ALA A 42 12.82 8.03 10.75
CA ALA A 42 12.72 8.38 9.33
C ALA A 42 12.09 9.76 9.14
N ALA A 43 10.95 10.03 9.78
CA ALA A 43 10.27 11.32 9.73
C ALA A 43 11.16 12.45 10.26
N ALA A 44 11.86 12.23 11.38
CA ALA A 44 12.78 13.22 11.96
C ALA A 44 13.97 13.55 11.05
N LEU A 45 14.44 12.59 10.25
CA LEU A 45 15.51 12.78 9.27
C LEU A 45 15.01 13.24 7.89
N GLY A 46 13.70 13.35 7.68
CA GLY A 46 13.11 13.65 6.38
C GLY A 46 13.29 12.53 5.35
N ALA A 47 13.47 11.30 5.81
CA ALA A 47 13.52 10.11 4.97
C ALA A 47 12.10 9.67 4.61
N GLU A 48 11.92 9.27 3.34
CA GLU A 48 10.62 8.83 2.81
C GLU A 48 10.30 7.38 3.20
N TRP A 49 11.32 6.62 3.61
CA TRP A 49 11.20 5.19 3.88
C TRP A 49 11.74 4.82 5.26
N ALA A 50 11.06 3.88 5.91
CA ALA A 50 11.53 3.20 7.10
C ALA A 50 11.43 1.69 6.89
N ALA A 51 12.45 0.94 7.31
CA ALA A 51 12.42 -0.51 7.33
C ALA A 51 12.71 -1.02 8.74
N VAL A 52 12.17 -2.19 9.06
CA VAL A 52 12.44 -2.90 10.31
C VAL A 52 12.79 -4.34 9.98
N THR A 53 13.86 -4.85 10.58
CA THR A 53 14.26 -6.24 10.36
C THR A 53 14.91 -6.86 11.59
N ASN A 54 14.73 -8.17 11.75
CA ASN A 54 15.53 -9.02 12.64
C ASN A 54 16.40 -10.03 11.85
N GLY A 55 16.55 -9.79 10.54
CA GLY A 55 17.21 -10.68 9.59
C GLY A 55 16.32 -11.80 9.04
N ARG A 56 15.29 -12.23 9.78
CA ARG A 56 14.32 -13.25 9.33
C ARG A 56 13.12 -12.63 8.66
N ARG A 57 12.59 -11.55 9.25
CA ARG A 57 11.46 -10.78 8.75
C ARG A 57 11.92 -9.39 8.31
N TRP A 58 11.35 -8.87 7.24
CA TRP A 58 11.62 -7.55 6.70
C TRP A 58 10.31 -6.83 6.44
N LEU A 59 10.19 -5.63 7.00
CA LEU A 59 9.05 -4.75 6.79
C LEU A 59 9.54 -3.45 6.19
N LEU A 60 8.84 -2.94 5.19
CA LEU A 60 9.10 -1.64 4.58
C LEU A 60 7.84 -0.76 4.68
N TYR A 61 8.05 0.48 5.10
CA TYR A 61 7.02 1.48 5.27
C TYR A 61 7.35 2.74 4.48
N HIS A 62 6.33 3.29 3.82
CA HIS A 62 6.36 4.67 3.35
C HIS A 62 5.98 5.60 4.50
N VAL A 63 6.75 6.67 4.66
CA VAL A 63 6.58 7.64 5.76
C VAL A 63 6.24 8.99 5.15
N THR A 64 4.99 9.44 5.36
CA THR A 64 4.55 10.77 4.92
C THR A 64 4.55 11.72 6.12
N PRO A 65 5.47 12.70 6.16
CA PRO A 65 5.52 13.66 7.26
C PRO A 65 4.25 14.51 7.32
N LYS A 66 3.66 14.66 8.51
CA LYS A 66 2.53 15.55 8.75
C LYS A 66 2.94 16.64 9.74
N LYS A 67 2.82 17.91 9.35
CA LYS A 67 3.30 19.03 10.17
C LYS A 67 2.44 19.16 11.44
N GLY A 68 3.06 18.98 12.61
CA GLY A 68 2.41 19.14 13.91
C GLY A 68 1.59 17.93 14.37
N GLU A 69 1.70 16.80 13.66
CA GLU A 69 1.02 15.54 13.96
C GLU A 69 1.97 14.35 13.74
N GLU A 70 1.54 13.15 14.11
CA GLU A 70 2.27 11.92 13.78
C GLU A 70 2.32 11.71 12.26
N PRO A 71 3.43 11.14 11.73
CA PRO A 71 3.52 10.83 10.31
C PRO A 71 2.48 9.78 9.91
N ILE A 72 2.00 9.85 8.67
CA ILE A 72 1.21 8.77 8.09
C ILE A 72 2.18 7.65 7.69
N ILE A 73 1.85 6.43 8.08
CA ILE A 73 2.67 5.24 7.90
C ILE A 73 1.88 4.25 7.05
N ASP A 74 2.39 3.94 5.87
CA ASP A 74 1.79 2.96 4.96
C ASP A 74 2.73 1.76 4.84
N GLU A 75 2.25 0.56 5.15
CA GLU A 75 3.01 -0.68 4.95
C GLU A 75 3.08 -1.00 3.45
N ILE A 76 4.28 -1.24 2.96
CA ILE A 76 4.52 -1.62 1.55
C ILE A 76 4.56 -3.13 1.43
N PHE A 77 5.28 -3.78 2.34
CA PHE A 77 5.34 -5.23 2.43
C PHE A 77 5.78 -5.66 3.82
N ASP A 78 5.51 -6.94 4.08
CA ASP A 78 5.99 -7.70 5.22
C ASP A 78 6.37 -9.11 4.75
N VAL A 79 7.66 -9.42 4.76
CA VAL A 79 8.21 -10.67 4.23
C VAL A 79 8.97 -11.41 5.33
N GLU A 80 8.58 -12.67 5.61
CA GLU A 80 9.33 -13.61 6.45
C GLU A 80 10.13 -14.57 5.54
N LEU A 81 11.45 -14.49 5.59
CA LEU A 81 12.36 -15.26 4.73
C LEU A 81 12.47 -16.74 5.11
N LEU A 82 12.13 -17.07 6.35
CA LEU A 82 12.29 -18.41 6.94
C LEU A 82 10.93 -19.04 7.28
N ASP A 83 9.92 -18.78 6.45
CA ASP A 83 8.64 -19.45 6.56
C ASP A 83 8.72 -20.89 6.02
N ASP A 84 7.70 -21.69 6.32
CA ASP A 84 7.67 -23.10 5.89
C ASP A 84 7.37 -23.25 4.38
N ASN A 85 6.85 -22.20 3.75
CA ASN A 85 6.48 -22.19 2.32
C ASN A 85 7.65 -21.79 1.41
N GLY A 86 8.72 -21.22 1.98
CA GLY A 86 9.85 -20.66 1.26
C GLY A 86 9.52 -19.31 0.62
N ILE A 87 10.56 -18.69 0.04
CA ILE A 87 10.46 -17.36 -0.57
C ILE A 87 9.76 -17.47 -1.95
N SER A 88 8.62 -16.79 -2.09
CA SER A 88 7.88 -16.68 -3.34
C SER A 88 8.50 -15.65 -4.30
N LYS A 89 7.98 -15.57 -5.53
CA LYS A 89 8.41 -14.52 -6.46
C LYS A 89 8.00 -13.12 -5.98
N ASP A 90 6.82 -12.99 -5.38
CA ASP A 90 6.31 -11.73 -4.87
C ASP A 90 7.12 -11.23 -3.68
N ASP A 91 7.66 -12.15 -2.86
CA ASP A 91 8.60 -11.81 -1.79
C ASP A 91 9.92 -11.27 -2.34
N ILE A 92 10.43 -11.87 -3.42
CA ILE A 92 11.65 -11.39 -4.10
C ILE A 92 11.42 -9.99 -4.67
N ASP A 93 10.29 -9.78 -5.35
CA ASP A 93 9.91 -8.50 -5.94
C ASP A 93 9.70 -7.43 -4.84
N SER A 94 9.19 -7.82 -3.67
CA SER A 94 9.08 -6.97 -2.48
C SER A 94 10.44 -6.58 -1.92
N LEU A 95 11.33 -7.55 -1.71
CA LEU A 95 12.68 -7.30 -1.19
C LEU A 95 13.53 -6.46 -2.14
N TYR A 96 13.30 -6.54 -3.45
CA TYR A 96 13.94 -5.66 -4.44
C TYR A 96 13.70 -4.16 -4.13
N LEU A 97 12.54 -3.81 -3.57
CA LEU A 97 12.19 -2.43 -3.23
C LEU A 97 13.05 -1.82 -2.11
N LEU A 98 13.78 -2.64 -1.34
CA LEU A 98 14.75 -2.18 -0.33
C LEU A 98 16.09 -1.74 -0.94
N THR A 99 16.36 -2.14 -2.19
CA THR A 99 17.67 -1.89 -2.79
C THR A 99 17.89 -0.40 -3.04
N GLU A 100 19.13 0.05 -2.89
CA GLU A 100 19.51 1.43 -3.24
C GLU A 100 19.10 1.77 -4.69
N GLN A 101 19.20 0.78 -5.60
CA GLN A 101 18.78 0.93 -6.99
C GLN A 101 17.29 1.28 -7.09
N ALA A 102 16.39 0.47 -6.52
CA ALA A 102 14.95 0.70 -6.59
C ALA A 102 14.53 2.01 -5.90
N LEU A 103 15.17 2.35 -4.79
CA LEU A 103 14.92 3.60 -4.06
C LEU A 103 15.33 4.83 -4.87
N ILE A 104 16.51 4.81 -5.51
CA ILE A 104 17.05 5.96 -6.25
C ILE A 104 16.41 6.10 -7.64
N SER A 105 16.09 4.99 -8.32
CA SER A 105 15.40 5.00 -9.61
C SER A 105 13.93 5.43 -9.51
N GLY A 106 13.39 5.41 -8.28
CA GLY A 106 11.99 5.70 -7.98
C GLY A 106 11.05 4.52 -8.26
N GLU A 107 11.56 3.31 -8.38
CA GLU A 107 10.71 2.11 -8.50
C GLU A 107 9.93 1.87 -7.20
N THR A 108 10.56 2.03 -6.04
CA THR A 108 9.89 1.86 -4.73
C THR A 108 8.71 2.81 -4.55
N ILE A 109 8.87 4.10 -4.88
CA ILE A 109 7.77 5.08 -4.77
C ILE A 109 6.67 4.83 -5.80
N LYS A 110 7.02 4.38 -7.01
CA LYS A 110 6.01 4.01 -8.03
C LYS A 110 5.16 2.83 -7.57
N THR A 111 5.78 1.82 -6.97
CA THR A 111 5.08 0.66 -6.43
C THR A 111 4.13 1.08 -5.29
N PHE A 112 4.58 1.94 -4.37
CA PHE A 112 3.71 2.53 -3.36
C PHE A 112 2.51 3.26 -3.98
N HIS A 113 2.74 4.14 -4.96
CA HIS A 113 1.66 4.87 -5.60
C HIS A 113 0.68 3.96 -6.34
N PHE A 114 1.17 2.87 -6.95
CA PHE A 114 0.34 1.87 -7.59
C PHE A 114 -0.58 1.19 -6.56
N PHE A 115 -0.02 0.60 -5.50
CA PHE A 115 -0.83 -0.06 -4.48
C PHE A 115 -1.83 0.87 -3.81
N ASN A 116 -1.43 2.11 -3.51
CA ASN A 116 -2.31 3.09 -2.89
C ASN A 116 -3.42 3.57 -3.83
N CYS A 117 -3.16 3.67 -5.14
CA CYS A 117 -4.20 4.06 -6.11
C CYS A 117 -5.14 2.91 -6.50
N THR A 118 -4.69 1.66 -6.34
CA THR A 118 -5.48 0.45 -6.59
C THR A 118 -6.02 -0.19 -5.31
N SER A 119 -6.07 0.54 -4.19
CA SER A 119 -6.65 -0.01 -2.97
C SER A 119 -8.14 -0.26 -3.14
N GLN A 120 -8.67 -1.25 -2.42
CA GLN A 120 -10.10 -1.61 -2.46
C GLN A 120 -10.99 -0.39 -2.19
N GLU A 121 -10.63 0.46 -1.22
CA GLU A 121 -11.34 1.70 -0.92
C GLU A 121 -11.36 2.66 -2.12
N LYS A 122 -10.23 2.85 -2.81
CA LYS A 122 -10.14 3.74 -3.98
C LYS A 122 -10.90 3.20 -5.17
N ILE A 123 -10.82 1.88 -5.41
CA ILE A 123 -11.58 1.20 -6.46
C ILE A 123 -13.08 1.33 -6.18
N PHE A 124 -13.50 1.09 -4.94
CA PHE A 124 -14.89 1.23 -4.52
C PHE A 124 -15.39 2.66 -4.74
N GLN A 125 -14.67 3.67 -4.25
CA GLN A 125 -14.98 5.09 -4.45
C GLN A 125 -15.12 5.45 -5.94
N ALA A 126 -14.25 4.88 -6.79
CA ALA A 126 -14.33 5.08 -8.23
C ALA A 126 -15.60 4.43 -8.83
N ILE A 127 -15.92 3.20 -8.45
CA ILE A 127 -17.09 2.45 -8.95
C ILE A 127 -18.40 3.13 -8.56
N VAL A 128 -18.53 3.60 -7.32
CA VAL A 128 -19.76 4.26 -6.83
C VAL A 128 -19.85 5.75 -7.18
N SER A 129 -18.91 6.26 -7.99
CA SER A 129 -18.93 7.66 -8.42
C SER A 129 -20.05 7.91 -9.43
N GLU A 130 -20.62 9.13 -9.41
CA GLU A 130 -21.73 9.52 -10.29
C GLU A 130 -21.46 9.25 -11.79
N PRO A 131 -20.28 9.58 -12.36
CA PRO A 131 -20.02 9.31 -13.78
C PRO A 131 -20.01 7.81 -14.09
N VAL A 132 -19.44 6.98 -13.21
CA VAL A 132 -19.34 5.53 -13.43
C VAL A 132 -20.69 4.87 -13.25
N VAL A 133 -21.46 5.24 -12.23
CA VAL A 133 -22.83 4.75 -12.04
C VAL A 133 -23.70 5.07 -13.26
N HIS A 134 -23.55 6.25 -13.86
CA HIS A 134 -24.28 6.60 -15.07
C HIS A 134 -23.92 5.68 -16.25
N VAL A 135 -22.62 5.43 -16.47
CA VAL A 135 -22.16 4.50 -17.50
C VAL A 135 -22.68 3.08 -17.25
N ILE A 136 -22.67 2.61 -15.99
CA ILE A 136 -23.24 1.31 -15.62
C ILE A 136 -24.73 1.27 -15.97
N CYS A 137 -25.50 2.31 -15.67
CA CYS A 137 -26.92 2.38 -16.04
C CYS A 137 -27.11 2.26 -17.57
N GLU A 138 -26.33 2.98 -18.37
CA GLU A 138 -26.39 2.89 -19.84
C GLU A 138 -26.05 1.50 -20.35
N GLU A 139 -25.00 0.87 -19.82
CA GLU A 139 -24.60 -0.49 -20.20
C GLU A 139 -25.67 -1.52 -19.82
N LEU A 140 -26.29 -1.41 -18.64
CA LEU A 140 -27.41 -2.27 -18.23
C LEU A 140 -28.61 -2.12 -19.19
N GLN A 141 -28.94 -0.90 -19.61
CA GLN A 141 -30.00 -0.68 -20.60
C GLN A 141 -29.68 -1.32 -21.95
N LYS A 142 -28.43 -1.23 -22.40
CA LYS A 142 -27.97 -1.84 -23.66
C LYS A 142 -28.04 -3.37 -23.59
N LEU A 143 -27.52 -3.96 -22.52
CA LEU A 143 -27.55 -5.41 -22.28
C LEU A 143 -28.98 -5.92 -22.27
N TYR A 144 -29.86 -5.27 -21.51
CA TYR A 144 -31.27 -5.66 -21.45
C TYR A 144 -31.99 -5.52 -22.80
N LYS A 145 -31.70 -4.47 -23.57
CA LYS A 145 -32.26 -4.30 -24.91
C LYS A 145 -31.84 -5.42 -25.87
N GLN A 146 -30.59 -5.89 -25.77
CA GLN A 146 -30.11 -7.00 -26.58
C GLN A 146 -30.82 -8.32 -26.23
N GLU A 147 -31.09 -8.55 -24.95
CA GLU A 147 -31.75 -9.76 -24.46
C GLU A 147 -33.26 -9.75 -24.71
N ALA A 148 -33.94 -8.68 -24.30
CA ALA A 148 -35.40 -8.61 -24.28
C ALA A 148 -36.00 -7.87 -25.49
N GLY A 149 -35.18 -7.22 -26.32
CA GLY A 149 -35.64 -6.43 -27.48
C GLY A 149 -36.32 -5.11 -27.12
N VAL A 150 -36.40 -4.76 -25.83
CA VAL A 150 -37.08 -3.55 -25.31
C VAL A 150 -36.13 -2.65 -24.54
N LEU A 151 -36.34 -1.33 -24.61
CA LEU A 151 -35.53 -0.38 -23.86
C LEU A 151 -36.15 -0.13 -22.48
N SER A 152 -35.42 -0.46 -21.41
CA SER A 152 -35.78 -0.02 -20.06
C SER A 152 -35.31 1.42 -19.84
N LYS A 153 -36.22 2.34 -19.51
CA LYS A 153 -35.88 3.73 -19.18
C LYS A 153 -35.82 3.99 -17.68
N ASP A 154 -36.17 3.00 -16.87
CA ASP A 154 -36.43 3.16 -15.44
C ASP A 154 -35.22 2.79 -14.56
N ILE A 155 -34.04 2.54 -15.17
CA ILE A 155 -32.82 2.28 -14.41
C ILE A 155 -32.41 3.57 -13.69
N ASN A 156 -32.59 3.59 -12.38
CA ASN A 156 -32.30 4.73 -11.52
C ASN A 156 -30.85 4.65 -11.00
N PRO A 157 -30.00 5.67 -11.26
CA PRO A 157 -28.63 5.73 -10.73
C PRO A 157 -28.53 5.54 -9.22
N SER A 158 -29.43 6.11 -8.43
CA SER A 158 -29.39 5.97 -6.95
C SER A 158 -29.60 4.53 -6.51
N PHE A 159 -30.50 3.80 -7.18
CA PHE A 159 -30.73 2.38 -6.88
C PHE A 159 -29.51 1.52 -7.25
N ILE A 160 -28.86 1.82 -8.39
CA ILE A 160 -27.63 1.13 -8.77
C ILE A 160 -26.50 1.41 -7.79
N GLN A 161 -26.38 2.65 -7.31
CA GLN A 161 -25.39 3.01 -6.31
C GLN A 161 -25.61 2.26 -4.99
N GLU A 162 -26.86 2.18 -4.51
CA GLU A 162 -27.22 1.39 -3.33
C GLU A 162 -26.87 -0.10 -3.51
N LEU A 163 -27.22 -0.68 -4.66
CA LEU A 163 -26.92 -2.08 -4.96
C LEU A 163 -25.40 -2.35 -4.98
N LEU A 164 -24.61 -1.44 -5.56
CA LEU A 164 -23.15 -1.57 -5.56
C LEU A 164 -22.60 -1.51 -4.12
N VAL A 165 -23.10 -0.60 -3.29
CA VAL A 165 -22.71 -0.52 -1.87
C VAL A 165 -23.02 -1.84 -1.15
N GLU A 166 -24.22 -2.39 -1.33
CA GLU A 166 -24.61 -3.67 -0.75
C GLU A 166 -23.71 -4.84 -1.19
N MET A 167 -23.35 -4.90 -2.48
CA MET A 167 -22.46 -5.93 -3.01
C MET A 167 -21.08 -5.88 -2.35
N PHE A 168 -20.49 -4.69 -2.19
CA PHE A 168 -19.17 -4.54 -1.58
C PHE A 168 -19.17 -4.74 -0.06
N ILE A 169 -20.27 -4.41 0.65
CA ILE A 169 -20.38 -4.65 2.10
C ILE A 169 -20.51 -6.15 2.41
N ASN A 170 -21.24 -6.90 1.58
CA ASN A 170 -21.45 -8.32 1.81
C ASN A 170 -20.16 -9.15 1.62
N ASP A 171 -19.24 -8.71 0.74
CA ASP A 171 -17.94 -9.35 0.56
C ASP A 171 -16.96 -9.13 1.74
N GLU A 172 -17.19 -8.13 2.62
CA GLU A 172 -16.34 -7.89 3.81
C GLU A 172 -16.77 -8.71 5.05
N LEU A 173 -17.86 -9.49 4.95
CA LEU A 173 -18.44 -10.27 6.06
C LEU A 173 -18.31 -11.80 5.91
N GLU A 174 -17.69 -12.29 4.83
CA GLU A 174 -17.31 -13.71 4.62
C GLU A 174 -15.80 -13.94 4.79
#